data_AF-A0A116MHM1-F1
#
_entry.id   AF-A0A116MHM1-F1
#
_cell.length_a   1.000
_cell.length_b   1.000
_cell.length_c   1.000
_cell.angle_alpha   90.00
_cell.angle_beta   90.00
_cell.angle_gamma   90.00
#
_symmetry.space_group_name_H-M   'P 1'
#
loop_
_entity.id
_entity.type
_entity.pdbx_description
1 polymer ?
#
loop_
_entity_poly.entity_id
_entity_poly.type
_entity_poly.pdbx_seq_one_letter_code
_entity_poly.pdbx_strand_id
1 'polypeptide(L)'
;MDFCELFPVILTDNGGEFARVDDIEMDVRGESKLFFCDPNRSDQKGRIEKNHTLIRDILPKGSSFDNLTQEDINLVCSHVNSVRRASFNGKSAYELFTFTYGDELATLLGISKIDPENVIQSPRLLDK
;
A
#
# COMPACT_ATOMS: atom_id res chain seq x y z
N MET A 1 10.41 -6.81 15.19
CA MET A 1 9.61 -5.61 14.99
C MET A 1 8.19 -6.06 14.84
N ASP A 2 7.33 -5.56 15.70
CA ASP A 2 5.92 -5.95 15.76
C ASP A 2 5.09 -5.00 14.90
N PHE A 3 3.86 -5.39 14.54
CA PHE A 3 3.03 -4.60 13.62
C PHE A 3 2.79 -3.18 14.16
N CYS A 4 2.50 -3.05 15.45
CA CYS A 4 2.28 -1.77 16.12
C CYS A 4 3.55 -0.90 16.20
N GLU A 5 4.75 -1.48 16.13
CA GLU A 5 6.00 -0.71 16.07
C GLU A 5 6.23 -0.15 14.66
N LEU A 6 5.83 -0.89 13.62
CA LEU A 6 5.96 -0.48 12.22
C LEU A 6 4.86 0.50 11.79
N PHE A 7 3.63 0.28 12.29
CA PHE A 7 2.45 1.08 12.00
C PHE A 7 1.78 1.57 13.30
N PRO A 8 2.44 2.44 14.08
CA PRO A 8 1.92 2.91 15.36
C PRO A 8 0.67 3.80 15.22
N VAL A 9 0.48 4.40 14.04
CA VAL A 9 -0.64 5.29 13.72
C VAL A 9 -1.16 4.96 12.34
N ILE A 10 -2.48 4.76 12.25
CA ILE A 10 -3.20 4.44 11.02
C ILE A 10 -4.30 5.49 10.83
N LEU A 11 -4.38 6.10 9.64
CA LEU A 11 -5.43 7.05 9.29
C LEU A 11 -6.34 6.45 8.22
N THR A 12 -7.63 6.34 8.53
CA THR A 12 -8.66 5.77 7.66
C THR A 12 -9.74 6.80 7.32
N ASP A 13 -10.61 6.47 6.37
CA ASP A 13 -11.85 7.23 6.19
C ASP A 13 -12.95 6.62 7.08
N ASN A 14 -14.14 7.22 7.07
CA ASN A 14 -15.27 6.75 7.86
C ASN A 14 -16.00 5.55 7.23
N GLY A 15 -15.29 4.71 6.45
CA GLY A 15 -15.81 3.48 5.89
C GLY A 15 -16.26 2.50 6.97
N GLY A 16 -17.38 1.81 6.74
CA GLY A 16 -17.95 0.86 7.69
C GLY A 16 -17.06 -0.36 7.95
N GLU A 17 -16.14 -0.66 7.02
CA GLU A 17 -15.11 -1.69 7.16
C GLU A 17 -14.13 -1.41 8.31
N PHE A 18 -14.00 -0.15 8.74
CA PHE A 18 -13.15 0.28 9.85
C PHE A 18 -13.93 0.46 11.16
N ALA A 19 -15.22 0.10 11.20
CA ALA A 19 -16.06 0.31 12.37
C ALA A 19 -15.69 -0.57 13.58
N ARG A 20 -15.04 -1.72 13.35
CA ARG A 20 -14.52 -2.58 14.42
C ARG A 20 -13.12 -2.11 14.81
N VAL A 21 -13.06 -0.96 15.50
CA VAL A 21 -11.82 -0.28 15.88
C VAL A 21 -10.93 -1.18 16.74
N ASP A 22 -11.50 -1.82 17.77
CA ASP A 22 -10.75 -2.67 18.70
C ASP A 22 -10.04 -3.84 17.99
N ASP A 23 -10.66 -4.41 16.94
CA ASP A 23 -10.05 -5.48 16.14
C ASP A 23 -8.84 -5.01 15.33
N ILE A 24 -8.72 -3.70 15.07
CA ILE A 24 -7.65 -3.09 14.27
C ILE A 24 -6.56 -2.51 15.18
N GLU A 25 -6.95 -1.87 16.28
CA GLU A 25 -6.01 -1.26 17.22
C GLU A 25 -5.28 -2.31 18.06
N MET A 26 -5.97 -3.38 18.47
CA MET A 26 -5.40 -4.36 19.41
C MET A 26 -4.73 -5.53 18.69
N ASP A 27 -3.40 -5.61 18.80
CA ASP A 27 -2.64 -6.84 18.53
C ASP A 27 -2.25 -7.50 19.86
N VAL A 28 -2.02 -8.82 19.84
CA VAL A 28 -1.56 -9.62 20.98
C VAL A 28 -0.28 -9.04 21.61
N ARG A 29 0.49 -8.28 20.82
CA ARG A 29 1.82 -7.78 21.15
C ARG A 29 1.87 -6.26 21.38
N GLY A 30 0.77 -5.52 21.17
CA GLY A 30 0.67 -4.08 21.43
C GLY A 30 -0.45 -3.40 20.64
N GLU A 31 -0.55 -2.06 20.74
CA GLU A 31 -1.63 -1.30 20.11
C GLU A 31 -1.15 -0.34 19.01
N SER A 32 -1.80 -0.40 17.85
CA SER A 32 -1.78 0.65 16.83
C SER A 32 -2.91 1.64 17.10
N LYS A 33 -2.72 2.93 16.81
CA LYS A 33 -3.77 3.94 16.98
C LYS A 33 -4.48 4.24 15.67
N LEU A 34 -5.79 4.02 15.63
CA LEU A 34 -6.64 4.25 14.48
C LEU A 34 -7.30 5.63 14.58
N PHE A 35 -7.09 6.44 13.55
CA PHE A 35 -7.70 7.75 13.39
C PHE A 35 -8.58 7.77 12.14
N PHE A 36 -9.58 8.64 12.17
CA PHE A 36 -10.53 8.84 11.09
C PHE A 36 -10.40 10.25 10.53
N CYS A 37 -10.54 10.39 9.22
CA CYS A 37 -10.68 11.70 8.60
C CYS A 37 -11.95 12.41 9.08
N ASP A 38 -11.88 13.74 9.11
CA ASP A 38 -13.03 14.58 9.40
C ASP A 38 -14.17 14.31 8.38
N PRO A 39 -15.44 14.43 8.80
CA PRO A 39 -16.57 14.27 7.89
C PRO A 39 -16.45 15.19 6.67
N ASN A 40 -16.62 14.63 5.47
CA ASN A 40 -16.51 15.33 4.18
C ASN A 40 -15.12 15.93 3.87
N ARG A 41 -14.04 15.43 4.50
CA ARG A 41 -12.65 15.89 4.26
C ARG A 41 -11.80 14.85 3.55
N SER A 42 -12.21 14.47 2.33
CA SER A 42 -11.45 13.55 1.47
C SER A 42 -10.05 14.07 1.10
N ASP A 43 -9.81 15.38 1.22
CA ASP A 43 -8.52 16.02 1.02
C ASP A 43 -7.44 15.57 2.02
N GLN A 44 -7.82 15.11 3.22
CA GLN A 44 -6.88 14.61 4.23
C GLN A 44 -6.14 13.33 3.79
N LYS A 45 -6.64 12.63 2.75
CA LYS A 45 -6.04 11.43 2.17
C LYS A 45 -5.57 11.64 0.73
N GLY A 46 -5.32 12.88 0.30
CA GLY A 46 -4.95 13.18 -1.10
C GLY A 46 -3.72 12.42 -1.63
N ARG A 47 -2.78 12.00 -0.77
CA ARG A 47 -1.64 11.16 -1.16
C ARG A 47 -2.03 9.70 -1.42
N ILE A 48 -3.02 9.19 -0.69
CA ILE A 48 -3.55 7.83 -0.86
C ILE A 48 -4.30 7.73 -2.19
N GLU A 49 -5.11 8.74 -2.54
CA GLU A 49 -5.80 8.77 -3.84
C GLU A 49 -4.83 8.77 -5.02
N LYS A 50 -3.70 9.47 -4.92
CA LYS A 50 -2.64 9.39 -5.95
C LYS A 50 -2.04 7.99 -6.07
N ASN A 51 -1.88 7.26 -4.95
CA ASN A 51 -1.42 5.87 -4.98
C ASN A 51 -2.48 4.96 -5.61
N HIS A 52 -3.77 5.19 -5.33
CA HIS A 52 -4.85 4.44 -5.95
C HIS A 52 -4.82 4.54 -7.46
N THR A 53 -4.50 5.71 -8.03
CA THR A 53 -4.35 5.86 -9.48
C THR A 53 -3.32 4.89 -10.07
N LEU A 54 -2.17 4.69 -9.41
CA LEU A 54 -1.13 3.76 -9.89
C LEU A 54 -1.62 2.31 -9.90
N ILE A 55 -2.40 1.91 -8.89
CA ILE A 55 -3.06 0.61 -8.86
C ILE A 55 -4.08 0.52 -10.00
N ARG A 56 -4.82 1.59 -10.26
CA ARG A 56 -5.84 1.64 -11.33
C ARG A 56 -5.27 1.64 -12.74
N ASP A 57 -4.01 2.02 -12.92
CA ASP A 57 -3.34 1.84 -14.21
C ASP A 57 -3.13 0.35 -14.52
N ILE A 58 -2.98 -0.50 -13.50
CA ILE A 58 -2.87 -1.96 -13.65
C ILE A 58 -4.24 -2.65 -13.58
N LEU A 59 -5.13 -2.19 -12.69
CA LEU A 59 -6.48 -2.71 -12.49
C LEU A 59 -7.51 -1.61 -12.79
N PRO A 60 -7.81 -1.34 -14.07
CA PRO A 60 -8.74 -0.28 -14.47
C PRO A 60 -10.10 -0.36 -13.80
N LYS A 61 -10.84 0.76 -13.82
CA LYS A 61 -12.23 0.77 -13.36
C LYS A 61 -13.04 -0.27 -14.15
N GLY A 62 -13.81 -1.09 -13.44
CA GLY A 62 -14.57 -2.19 -14.02
C GLY A 62 -13.87 -3.56 -13.97
N SER A 63 -12.57 -3.61 -13.66
CA SER A 63 -11.89 -4.89 -13.38
C SER A 63 -12.46 -5.54 -12.12
N SER A 64 -12.83 -6.82 -12.19
CA SER A 64 -13.19 -7.62 -11.01
C SER A 64 -11.93 -7.98 -10.24
N PHE A 65 -12.03 -7.93 -8.91
CA PHE A 65 -10.96 -8.32 -8.00
C PHE A 65 -11.18 -9.74 -7.46
N ASP A 66 -12.27 -10.41 -7.84
CA ASP A 66 -12.71 -11.68 -7.25
C ASP A 66 -11.76 -12.85 -7.55
N ASN A 67 -11.02 -12.77 -8.66
CA ASN A 67 -10.09 -13.81 -9.10
C ASN A 67 -8.63 -13.48 -8.79
N LEU A 68 -8.35 -12.38 -8.07
CA LEU A 68 -7.00 -12.02 -7.70
C LEU A 68 -6.57 -12.84 -6.48
N THR A 69 -5.42 -13.50 -6.60
CA THR A 69 -4.77 -14.19 -5.50
C THR A 69 -3.89 -13.23 -4.70
N GLN A 70 -3.46 -13.66 -3.51
CA GLN A 70 -2.47 -12.89 -2.74
C GLN A 70 -1.17 -12.66 -3.53
N GLU A 71 -0.77 -13.61 -4.37
CA GLU A 71 0.40 -13.48 -5.25
C GLU A 71 0.19 -12.39 -6.31
N ASP A 72 -0.99 -12.32 -6.92
CA ASP A 72 -1.35 -11.26 -7.87
C ASP A 72 -1.31 -9.88 -7.20
N ILE A 73 -1.86 -9.77 -5.98
CA ILE A 73 -1.85 -8.52 -5.20
C ILE A 73 -0.42 -8.12 -4.80
N ASN A 74 0.39 -9.07 -4.33
CA ASN A 74 1.79 -8.83 -3.99
C ASN A 74 2.58 -8.36 -5.22
N LEU A 75 2.33 -8.96 -6.39
CA LEU A 75 2.94 -8.57 -7.65
C LEU A 75 2.56 -7.12 -8.01
N VAL A 76 1.26 -6.79 -8.01
CA VAL A 76 0.78 -5.43 -8.27
C VAL A 76 1.42 -4.42 -7.32
N CYS A 77 1.41 -4.70 -6.02
CA CYS A 77 1.98 -3.82 -5.00
C CYS A 77 3.50 -3.65 -5.16
N SER A 78 4.22 -4.71 -5.52
CA SER A 78 5.67 -4.65 -5.77
C SER A 78 6.00 -3.75 -6.95
N HIS A 79 5.25 -3.87 -8.04
CA HIS A 79 5.39 -3.00 -9.21
C HIS A 79 5.04 -1.54 -8.90
N VAL A 80 3.91 -1.28 -8.23
CA VAL A 80 3.48 0.08 -7.84
C VAL A 80 4.50 0.74 -6.90
N ASN A 81 5.06 -0.02 -5.96
CA ASN A 81 6.06 0.49 -5.01
C ASN A 81 7.44 0.69 -5.64
N SER A 82 7.74 0.04 -6.77
CA SER A 82 8.95 0.28 -7.56
C SER A 82 8.85 1.44 -8.55
N VAL A 83 7.67 2.03 -8.77
CA VAL A 83 7.53 3.24 -9.61
C VAL A 83 8.33 4.40 -9.00
N ARG A 84 9.30 4.92 -9.76
CA ARG A 84 10.09 6.11 -9.38
C ARG A 84 9.24 7.37 -9.49
N ARG A 85 9.34 8.24 -8.49
CA ARG A 85 8.50 9.44 -8.39
C ARG A 85 9.36 10.69 -8.26
N ALA A 86 9.02 11.72 -9.02
CA ALA A 86 9.65 13.03 -8.88
C ALA A 86 9.49 13.59 -7.46
N SER A 87 8.35 13.34 -6.81
CA SER A 87 8.10 13.71 -5.40
C SER A 87 9.05 13.06 -4.40
N PHE A 88 9.75 11.99 -4.79
CA PHE A 88 10.73 11.27 -4.00
C PHE A 88 12.15 11.49 -4.53
N ASN A 89 12.40 12.60 -5.23
CA ASN A 89 13.70 12.92 -5.84
C ASN A 89 14.21 11.79 -6.76
N GLY A 90 13.31 11.16 -7.51
CA GLY A 90 13.64 10.07 -8.43
C GLY A 90 13.77 8.68 -7.78
N LYS A 91 13.54 8.56 -6.47
CA LYS A 91 13.45 7.27 -5.77
C LYS A 91 12.05 6.65 -5.90
N SER A 92 11.95 5.35 -5.71
CA SER A 92 10.69 4.63 -5.54
C SER A 92 10.26 4.56 -4.07
N ALA A 93 9.01 4.17 -3.81
CA ALA A 93 8.55 3.93 -2.44
C ALA A 93 9.30 2.77 -1.79
N TYR A 94 9.61 1.73 -2.57
CA TYR A 94 10.43 0.60 -2.15
C TYR A 94 11.81 1.08 -1.67
N GLU A 95 12.52 1.88 -2.47
CA GLU A 95 13.85 2.37 -2.12
C GLU A 95 13.87 3.21 -0.83
N LEU A 96 12.84 4.04 -0.61
CA LEU A 96 12.73 4.83 0.61
C LEU A 96 12.40 3.97 1.84
N PHE A 97 11.50 2.99 1.67
CA PHE A 97 11.09 2.09 2.72
C PHE A 97 12.26 1.22 3.17
N THR A 98 12.97 0.56 2.25
CA THR A 98 14.05 -0.36 2.62
C THR A 98 15.30 0.35 3.09
N PHE A 99 15.55 1.58 2.64
CA PHE A 99 16.59 2.42 3.25
C PHE A 99 16.32 2.70 4.74
N THR A 100 15.05 2.82 5.13
CA THR A 100 14.65 3.18 6.50
C THR A 100 14.51 1.96 7.41
N TYR A 101 13.90 0.89 6.88
CA TYR A 101 13.44 -0.27 7.65
C TYR A 101 14.15 -1.58 7.27
N GLY A 102 14.94 -1.61 6.20
CA GLY A 102 15.61 -2.80 5.67
C GLY A 102 14.74 -3.60 4.69
N ASP A 103 15.41 -4.39 3.84
CA ASP A 103 14.76 -5.21 2.81
C ASP A 103 13.97 -6.41 3.39
N GLU A 104 14.38 -6.92 4.55
CA GLU A 104 13.72 -8.04 5.23
C GLU A 104 12.26 -7.71 5.57
N LEU A 105 11.99 -6.48 6.02
CA LEU A 105 10.63 -6.03 6.34
C LEU A 105 9.77 -5.85 5.09
N ALA A 106 10.32 -5.36 3.98
CA ALA A 106 9.59 -5.31 2.71
C ALA A 106 9.19 -6.71 2.25
N THR A 107 10.11 -7.67 2.37
CA THR A 107 9.88 -9.09 2.05
C THR A 107 8.78 -9.68 2.92
N LEU A 108 8.79 -9.40 4.23
CA LEU A 108 7.76 -9.86 5.16
C LEU A 108 6.36 -9.30 4.82
N LEU A 109 6.30 -8.09 4.28
CA LEU A 109 5.06 -7.46 3.78
C LEU A 109 4.65 -7.97 2.38
N GLY A 110 5.36 -8.95 1.81
CA GLY A 110 5.08 -9.48 0.47
C GLY A 110 5.51 -8.55 -0.67
N ILE A 111 6.32 -7.55 -0.39
CA ILE A 111 6.82 -6.59 -1.38
C ILE A 111 8.22 -7.01 -1.83
N SER A 112 8.36 -7.32 -3.11
CA SER A 112 9.63 -7.66 -3.72
C SER A 112 10.25 -6.47 -4.45
N LYS A 113 11.58 -6.48 -4.56
CA LYS A 113 12.30 -5.49 -5.35
C LYS A 113 12.06 -5.74 -6.84
N ILE A 114 11.53 -4.75 -7.54
CA ILE A 114 11.48 -4.73 -9.01
C ILE A 114 12.46 -3.68 -9.53
N ASP A 115 13.38 -4.09 -10.41
CA ASP A 115 14.30 -3.15 -11.05
C ASP A 115 13.53 -2.14 -11.92
N PRO A 116 13.95 -0.87 -11.98
CA PRO A 116 13.21 0.19 -12.67
C PRO A 116 12.82 -0.13 -14.12
N GLU A 117 13.70 -0.82 -14.85
CA GLU A 117 13.48 -1.21 -16.26
C GLU A 117 12.41 -2.31 -16.42
N ASN A 118 12.11 -3.04 -15.35
CA ASN A 118 11.14 -4.13 -15.33
C ASN A 118 9.78 -3.69 -14.76
N VAL A 119 9.62 -2.41 -14.37
CA VAL A 119 8.37 -1.93 -13.78
C VAL A 119 7.28 -1.82 -14.84
N ILE A 120 6.29 -2.71 -14.76
CA ILE A 120 5.06 -2.65 -15.55
C ILE A 120 3.94 -1.97 -14.73
N GLN A 121 3.50 -0.79 -15.18
CA GLN A 121 2.36 -0.05 -14.61
C GLN A 121 1.23 0.03 -15.65
N SER A 122 0.72 -1.14 -16.05
CA SER A 122 -0.37 -1.27 -17.01
C SER A 122 -1.08 -2.61 -16.82
N PRO A 123 -2.25 -2.86 -17.44
CA PRO A 123 -2.97 -4.12 -17.28
C PRO A 123 -2.16 -5.35 -17.70
N ARG A 124 -1.16 -5.16 -18.58
CA ARG A 124 -0.25 -6.21 -19.05
C ARG A 124 0.51 -6.93 -17.94
N LEU A 125 0.60 -6.35 -16.75
CA LEU A 125 1.25 -7.00 -15.62
C LEU A 125 0.57 -8.33 -15.25
N LEU A 126 -0.74 -8.42 -15.44
CA LEU A 126 -1.54 -9.60 -15.06
C LEU A 126 -2.02 -10.39 -16.29
N ASP A 127 -1.55 -10.05 -17.49
CA ASP A 127 -1.81 -10.85 -18.69
C ASP A 127 -1.09 -12.21 -18.52
N LYS A 128 -1.89 -13.28 -18.41
CA LYS A 128 -1.39 -14.67 -18.36
C LYS A 128 -1.16 -15.23 -19.75
#